data_AF-A0A7S0HWC2-F1
#
_entry.id   AF-A0A7S0HWC2-F1
#
_cell.length_a   1.000
_cell.length_b   1.000
_cell.length_c   1.000
_cell.angle_alpha   90.00
_cell.angle_beta   90.00
_cell.angle_gamma   90.00
#
_symmetry.space_group_name_H-M   'P 1'
#
loop_
_entity.id
_entity.type
_entity.pdbx_description
1 polymer ?
#
loop_
_entity_poly.entity_id
_entity_poly.type
_entity_poly.pdbx_seq_one_letter_code
_entity_poly.pdbx_strand_id
1 'polypeptide(L)'
;KQVSELQPVSSTNLPAEGEAEGAVACPFEVEGFISRPREGSGRRTGDRQYVYVNRRPVDFPRLTRLMNEAFRSATAKSECFPVAFLNVTAPPDSFDINVSPDKRLVMFADEAALLSLVRRMLEQLFTAEA
;
A
#
# COMPACT_ATOMS: atom_id res chain seq x y z
N LYS A 1 -12.47 18.52 8.64
CA LYS A 1 -12.14 19.11 7.32
C LYS A 1 -11.06 18.36 6.51
N GLN A 2 -10.57 17.18 6.93
CA GLN A 2 -9.42 16.51 6.27
C GLN A 2 -9.65 15.01 5.99
N VAL A 3 -10.88 14.51 6.15
CA VAL A 3 -11.26 13.09 5.93
C VAL A 3 -11.83 12.88 4.51
N SER A 4 -12.06 13.97 3.78
CA SER A 4 -12.79 14.00 2.50
C SER A 4 -11.94 13.69 1.25
N GLU A 5 -10.69 13.26 1.40
CA GLU A 5 -9.76 13.05 0.27
C GLU A 5 -9.09 11.68 0.25
N LEU A 6 -9.68 10.70 0.94
CA LEU A 6 -9.29 9.31 0.81
C LEU A 6 -9.97 8.69 -0.41
N GLN A 7 -9.20 8.02 -1.25
CA GLN A 7 -9.66 7.24 -2.38
C GLN A 7 -9.51 5.75 -2.10
N PRO A 8 -10.46 4.90 -2.55
CA PRO A 8 -10.39 3.47 -2.33
C PRO A 8 -9.26 2.85 -3.15
N VAL A 9 -8.58 1.90 -2.55
CA VAL A 9 -7.55 1.06 -3.16
C VAL A 9 -8.10 -0.37 -3.12
N SER A 10 -8.21 -1.03 -4.27
CA SER A 10 -8.60 -2.45 -4.34
C SER A 10 -7.82 -3.14 -5.46
N SER A 11 -7.23 -4.28 -5.15
CA SER A 11 -6.50 -5.12 -6.12
C SER A 11 -7.40 -5.66 -7.24
N THR A 12 -8.72 -5.69 -7.04
CA THR A 12 -9.71 -6.17 -8.02
C THR A 12 -9.92 -5.19 -9.16
N ASN A 13 -9.60 -3.90 -8.99
CA ASN A 13 -9.80 -2.86 -10.00
C ASN A 13 -8.63 -2.70 -10.98
N LEU A 14 -7.60 -3.55 -10.89
CA LEU A 14 -6.48 -3.51 -11.83
C LEU A 14 -6.96 -4.07 -13.18
N PRO A 15 -6.92 -3.30 -14.28
CA PRO A 15 -7.26 -3.84 -15.59
C PRO A 15 -6.30 -4.99 -15.88
N ALA A 16 -6.86 -6.13 -16.29
CA ALA A 16 -6.12 -7.27 -16.80
C ALA A 16 -5.58 -6.93 -18.20
N GLU A 17 -4.69 -5.94 -18.30
CA GLU A 17 -4.16 -5.49 -19.58
C GLU A 17 -2.64 -5.46 -19.56
N GLY A 18 -2.06 -6.28 -20.45
CA GLY A 18 -0.67 -6.22 -20.86
C GLY A 18 0.26 -7.12 -20.06
N GLU A 19 0.76 -8.16 -20.70
CA GLU A 19 1.97 -8.89 -20.32
C GLU A 19 3.13 -7.90 -20.14
N ALA A 20 3.33 -7.41 -18.92
CA ALA A 20 4.59 -6.85 -18.47
C ALA A 20 5.31 -7.97 -17.69
N GLU A 21 6.45 -8.40 -18.23
CA GLU A 21 7.31 -9.46 -17.70
C GLU A 21 7.41 -9.45 -16.17
N GLY A 22 7.03 -10.58 -15.54
CA GLY A 22 7.27 -10.82 -14.11
C GLY A 22 6.06 -10.71 -13.18
N ALA A 23 4.82 -10.67 -13.68
CA ALA A 23 3.64 -10.77 -12.83
C ALA A 23 3.49 -12.20 -12.25
N VAL A 24 4.18 -12.42 -11.12
CA VAL A 24 3.95 -13.57 -10.25
C VAL A 24 2.46 -13.63 -9.92
N ALA A 25 1.84 -14.81 -10.03
CA ALA A 25 0.50 -15.07 -9.53
C ALA A 25 0.50 -14.79 -8.02
N CYS A 26 0.19 -13.55 -7.64
CA CYS A 26 0.23 -13.11 -6.27
C CYS A 26 -1.10 -13.52 -5.61
N PRO A 27 -1.10 -14.44 -4.63
CA PRO A 27 -2.32 -14.84 -3.93
C PRO A 27 -2.77 -13.77 -2.92
N PHE A 28 -2.25 -12.55 -3.03
CA PHE A 28 -2.46 -11.46 -2.11
C PHE A 28 -3.53 -10.52 -2.67
N GLU A 29 -4.53 -10.23 -1.85
CA GLU A 29 -5.51 -9.19 -2.14
C GLU A 29 -5.18 -7.97 -1.28
N VAL A 30 -5.28 -6.78 -1.85
CA VAL A 30 -4.99 -5.53 -1.16
C VAL A 30 -6.19 -4.62 -1.28
N GLU A 31 -6.76 -4.26 -0.14
CA GLU A 31 -7.90 -3.37 -0.04
C GLU A 31 -7.60 -2.23 0.92
N GLY A 32 -8.18 -1.06 0.71
CA GLY A 32 -7.93 0.05 1.61
C GLY A 32 -8.31 1.40 1.07
N PHE A 33 -7.69 2.40 1.66
CA PHE A 33 -7.85 3.80 1.32
C PHE A 33 -6.50 4.50 1.37
N ILE A 34 -6.24 5.35 0.37
CA ILE A 34 -5.06 6.22 0.36
C ILE A 34 -5.47 7.65 0.05
N SER A 35 -4.67 8.63 0.48
CA SER A 35 -4.90 10.02 0.13
C SER A 35 -4.72 10.25 -1.37
N ARG A 36 -5.55 11.14 -1.94
CA ARG A 36 -5.34 11.66 -3.30
C ARG A 36 -4.03 12.41 -3.43
N PRO A 37 -3.28 12.31 -4.54
CA PRO A 37 -2.05 13.06 -4.77
C PRO A 37 -2.38 14.49 -5.27
N ARG A 38 -3.15 15.26 -4.50
CA ARG A 38 -3.51 16.64 -4.83
C ARG A 38 -2.74 17.65 -3.99
N GLU A 39 -2.66 18.87 -4.48
CA GLU A 39 -2.01 19.94 -3.73
C GLU A 39 -2.79 20.24 -2.43
N GLY A 40 -2.17 19.94 -1.28
CA GLY A 40 -2.74 20.18 0.05
C GLY A 40 -3.39 18.97 0.72
N SER A 41 -3.49 17.82 0.04
CA SER A 41 -4.04 16.58 0.60
C SER A 41 -3.03 15.80 1.46
N GLY A 42 -1.73 16.08 1.27
CA GLY A 42 -0.63 15.47 2.00
C GLY A 42 -0.46 16.04 3.42
N ARG A 43 0.06 15.20 4.32
CA ARG A 43 0.41 15.58 5.70
C ARG A 43 1.88 15.92 5.81
N ARG A 44 2.25 16.80 6.75
CA ARG A 44 3.67 17.05 7.08
C ARG A 44 4.31 15.88 7.84
N THR A 45 3.49 14.99 8.39
CA THR A 45 3.90 13.84 9.21
C THR A 45 3.28 12.55 8.70
N GLY A 46 4.04 11.45 8.71
CA GLY A 46 3.60 10.09 8.36
C GLY A 46 2.85 9.37 9.48
N ASP A 47 2.20 10.09 10.38
CA ASP A 47 1.58 9.55 11.59
C ASP A 47 0.23 8.82 11.36
N ARG A 48 -0.26 8.80 10.11
CA ARG A 48 -1.54 8.17 9.74
C ARG A 48 -1.40 7.16 8.62
N GLN A 49 -0.48 6.23 8.81
CA GLN A 49 -0.21 5.15 7.88
C GLN A 49 -0.44 3.83 8.64
N TYR A 50 -1.58 3.21 8.36
CA TYR A 50 -2.01 2.01 9.04
C TYR A 50 -2.01 0.84 8.05
N VAL A 51 -1.27 -0.19 8.39
CA VAL A 51 -1.19 -1.42 7.61
C VAL A 51 -1.79 -2.56 8.44
N TYR A 52 -2.64 -3.33 7.78
CA TYR A 52 -3.30 -4.50 8.33
C TYR A 52 -2.99 -5.71 7.45
N VAL A 53 -2.78 -6.86 8.09
CA VAL A 53 -2.67 -8.15 7.41
C VAL A 53 -3.67 -9.09 8.03
N ASN A 54 -4.58 -9.63 7.23
CA ASN A 54 -5.69 -10.46 7.71
C ASN A 54 -6.39 -9.84 8.93
N ARG A 55 -6.77 -8.55 8.83
CA ARG A 55 -7.46 -7.76 9.87
C ARG A 55 -6.64 -7.50 11.15
N ARG A 56 -5.33 -7.78 11.16
CA ARG A 56 -4.44 -7.49 12.30
C ARG A 56 -3.55 -6.29 11.99
N PRO A 57 -3.41 -5.30 12.89
CA PRO A 57 -2.48 -4.20 12.69
C PRO A 57 -1.05 -4.75 12.73
N VAL A 58 -0.28 -4.45 11.69
CA VAL A 58 1.12 -4.88 11.57
C VAL A 58 2.02 -3.69 11.25
N ASP A 59 3.24 -3.75 11.74
CA ASP A 59 4.30 -2.81 11.41
C ASP A 59 5.00 -3.32 10.15
N PHE A 60 4.72 -2.66 9.02
CA PHE A 60 5.31 -3.03 7.73
C PHE A 60 6.13 -1.88 7.12
N PRO A 61 7.36 -1.63 7.61
CA PRO A 61 8.14 -0.46 7.23
C PRO A 61 8.49 -0.40 5.74
N ARG A 62 8.67 -1.55 5.06
CA ARG A 62 8.96 -1.59 3.62
C ARG A 62 7.77 -1.10 2.79
N LEU A 63 6.57 -1.54 3.13
CA LEU A 63 5.33 -1.06 2.51
C LEU A 63 5.10 0.42 2.77
N THR A 64 5.34 0.87 4.00
CA THR A 64 5.25 2.29 4.38
C THR A 64 6.19 3.16 3.56
N ARG A 65 7.45 2.71 3.37
CA ARG A 65 8.42 3.41 2.53
C ARG A 65 7.97 3.48 1.08
N LEU A 66 7.46 2.38 0.53
CA LEU A 66 6.94 2.33 -0.83
C LEU A 66 5.79 3.33 -1.05
N MET A 67 4.83 3.38 -0.13
CA MET A 67 3.72 4.36 -0.20
C MET A 67 4.23 5.80 -0.19
N ASN A 68 5.21 6.10 0.66
CA ASN A 68 5.81 7.42 0.76
C ASN A 68 6.53 7.83 -0.53
N GLU A 69 7.29 6.91 -1.13
CA GLU A 69 8.00 7.15 -2.39
C GLU A 69 7.01 7.40 -3.54
N ALA A 70 5.99 6.56 -3.68
CA ALA A 70 4.97 6.72 -4.73
C ALA A 70 4.21 8.05 -4.59
N PHE A 71 3.84 8.43 -3.36
CA PHE A 71 3.10 9.67 -3.12
C PHE A 71 3.94 10.93 -3.40
N ARG A 72 5.23 10.90 -3.04
CA ARG A 72 6.18 11.99 -3.36
C ARG A 72 6.36 12.16 -4.86
N SER A 73 6.44 11.04 -5.58
CA SER A 73 6.53 11.06 -7.05
C SER A 73 5.31 11.71 -7.69
N ALA A 74 4.11 11.45 -7.17
CA ALA A 74 2.87 12.00 -7.70
C ALA A 74 2.64 13.48 -7.35
N THR A 75 3.03 13.92 -6.15
CA THR A 75 2.75 15.29 -5.66
C THR A 75 3.88 16.29 -5.97
N ALA A 76 5.04 15.83 -6.47
CA ALA A 76 6.26 16.63 -6.70
C ALA A 76 6.75 17.45 -5.46
N LYS A 77 6.26 17.12 -4.26
CA LYS A 77 6.64 17.75 -2.99
C LYS A 77 7.25 16.70 -2.05
N SER A 78 8.48 16.98 -1.64
CA SER A 78 9.31 16.05 -0.84
C SER A 78 8.85 15.90 0.62
N GLU A 79 8.11 16.88 1.17
CA GLU A 79 7.73 16.98 2.58
C GLU A 79 6.24 16.65 2.83
N CYS A 80 5.66 15.76 2.02
CA CYS A 80 4.28 15.33 2.17
C CYS A 80 4.18 13.80 2.31
N PHE A 81 3.40 13.37 3.29
CA PHE A 81 3.11 11.97 3.59
C PHE A 81 1.63 11.68 3.34
N PRO A 82 1.30 10.55 2.69
CA PRO A 82 -0.08 10.15 2.50
C PRO A 82 -0.68 9.66 3.83
N VAL A 83 -1.97 9.93 4.03
CA VAL A 83 -2.80 9.13 4.93
C VAL A 83 -3.17 7.85 4.19
N ALA A 84 -2.87 6.70 4.77
CA ALA A 84 -3.11 5.40 4.17
C ALA A 84 -3.67 4.41 5.20
N PHE A 85 -4.64 3.63 4.75
CA PHE A 85 -5.21 2.49 5.47
C PHE A 85 -5.21 1.33 4.49
N LEU A 86 -4.27 0.40 4.62
CA LEU A 86 -4.19 -0.76 3.74
C LEU A 86 -4.44 -2.03 4.54
N ASN A 87 -5.28 -2.91 4.01
CA ASN A 87 -5.53 -4.25 4.49
C ASN A 87 -5.10 -5.24 3.41
N VAL A 88 -4.09 -6.03 3.72
CA VAL A 88 -3.61 -7.12 2.87
C VAL A 88 -4.25 -8.41 3.35
N THR A 89 -5.01 -9.05 2.48
CA THR A 89 -5.53 -10.39 2.69
C THR A 89 -4.59 -11.38 2.02
N ALA A 90 -4.10 -12.35 2.78
CA ALA A 90 -3.11 -13.31 2.33
C ALA A 90 -3.46 -14.71 2.86
N PRO A 91 -3.18 -15.80 2.11
CA PRO A 91 -3.31 -17.15 2.63
C PRO A 91 -2.46 -17.34 3.88
N PRO A 92 -2.93 -18.04 4.92
CA PRO A 92 -2.18 -18.23 6.17
C PRO A 92 -0.81 -18.89 5.97
N ASP A 93 -0.64 -19.65 4.89
CA ASP A 93 0.63 -20.34 4.57
C ASP A 93 1.65 -19.43 3.87
N SER A 94 1.27 -18.21 3.50
CA SER A 94 2.11 -17.28 2.73
C SER A 94 2.82 -16.21 3.58
N PHE A 95 2.54 -16.17 4.89
CA PHE A 95 3.16 -15.23 5.82
C PHE A 95 3.30 -15.82 7.23
N ASP A 96 4.32 -15.39 7.95
CA ASP A 96 4.59 -15.77 9.34
C ASP A 96 4.44 -14.55 10.27
N ILE A 97 3.58 -14.69 11.28
CA ILE A 97 3.35 -13.68 12.34
C ILE A 97 4.27 -13.91 13.55
N ASN A 98 4.82 -15.12 13.72
CA ASN A 98 5.55 -15.51 14.94
C ASN A 98 7.01 -15.02 14.96
N VAL A 99 7.32 -13.98 14.19
CA VAL A 99 8.67 -13.45 14.03
C VAL A 99 9.08 -12.54 15.19
N SER A 100 8.13 -11.84 15.80
CA SER A 100 8.39 -10.91 16.91
C SER A 100 7.61 -11.30 18.17
N PRO A 101 8.16 -11.08 19.38
CA PRO A 101 7.44 -11.35 20.63
C PRO A 101 6.16 -10.52 20.76
N ASP A 102 6.13 -9.33 20.17
CA ASP A 102 4.97 -8.43 20.14
C ASP A 102 3.94 -8.78 19.03
N LYS A 103 4.25 -9.74 18.14
CA LYS A 103 3.40 -10.17 17.01
C LYS A 103 2.97 -9.06 16.06
N ARG A 104 3.74 -7.97 16.00
CA ARG A 104 3.50 -6.81 15.12
C ARG A 104 4.27 -6.87 13.81
N LEU A 105 5.41 -7.55 13.80
CA LEU A 105 6.17 -7.79 12.59
C LEU A 105 5.66 -9.05 11.90
N VAL A 106 5.43 -8.94 10.60
CA VAL A 106 5.03 -10.03 9.71
C VAL A 106 6.14 -10.26 8.68
N MET A 107 6.43 -11.53 8.40
CA MET A 107 7.33 -11.91 7.32
C MET A 107 6.53 -12.63 6.24
N PHE A 108 6.53 -12.09 5.03
CA PHE A 108 5.90 -12.74 3.88
C PHE A 108 6.91 -13.65 3.20
N ALA A 109 6.48 -14.82 2.73
CA ALA A 109 7.29 -15.69 1.89
C ALA A 109 7.66 -14.96 0.58
N ASP A 110 6.68 -14.32 -0.05
CA ASP A 110 6.82 -13.57 -1.30
C ASP A 110 6.62 -12.06 -1.10
N GLU A 111 7.40 -11.46 -0.21
CA GLU A 111 7.36 -10.02 0.06
C GLU A 111 7.55 -9.18 -1.21
N ALA A 112 8.45 -9.61 -2.09
CA ALA A 112 8.74 -8.92 -3.35
C ALA A 112 7.50 -8.85 -4.27
N ALA A 113 6.72 -9.93 -4.34
CA ALA A 113 5.50 -9.96 -5.14
C ALA A 113 4.45 -8.99 -4.59
N LEU A 114 4.26 -8.97 -3.26
CA LEU A 114 3.35 -8.04 -2.59
C LEU A 114 3.76 -6.57 -2.81
N LEU A 115 5.03 -6.24 -2.63
CA LEU A 115 5.53 -4.88 -2.86
C LEU A 115 5.37 -4.45 -4.32
N SER A 116 5.60 -5.36 -5.26
CA SER A 116 5.44 -5.10 -6.71
C SER A 116 3.97 -4.91 -7.09
N LEU A 117 3.06 -5.66 -6.47
CA LEU A 117 1.62 -5.48 -6.62
C LEU A 117 1.19 -4.09 -6.12
N VAL A 118 1.54 -3.74 -4.88
CA VAL A 118 1.16 -2.45 -4.29
C VAL A 118 1.75 -1.28 -5.08
N ARG A 119 3.01 -1.39 -5.52
CA ARG A 119 3.66 -0.36 -6.35
C ARG A 119 2.83 -0.06 -7.59
N ARG A 120 2.49 -1.09 -8.38
CA ARG A 120 1.70 -0.95 -9.60
C ARG A 120 0.33 -0.35 -9.33
N MET A 121 -0.33 -0.80 -8.26
CA MET A 121 -1.63 -0.26 -7.85
C MET A 121 -1.55 1.23 -7.55
N LEU A 122 -0.53 1.68 -6.81
CA LEU A 122 -0.34 3.10 -6.48
C LEU A 122 0.01 3.94 -7.71
N GLU A 123 0.89 3.44 -8.58
CA GLU A 123 1.29 4.12 -9.82
C GLU A 123 0.08 4.33 -10.74
N GLN A 124 -0.75 3.31 -10.94
CA GLN A 124 -1.98 3.44 -11.74
C GLN A 124 -2.99 4.40 -11.10
N LEU A 125 -3.20 4.28 -9.80
CA LEU A 125 -4.15 5.10 -9.07
C LEU A 125 -3.74 6.59 -9.05
N PHE A 126 -2.45 6.89 -8.95
CA PHE A 126 -1.96 8.26 -9.06
C PHE A 126 -1.94 8.78 -10.50
N THR A 127 -1.72 7.91 -11.50
CA THR A 127 -1.79 8.28 -12.92
C THR A 127 -3.22 8.54 -13.37
N ALA A 128 -4.20 7.78 -12.87
CA ALA A 128 -5.61 7.94 -13.21
C ALA A 128 -6.22 9.24 -12.66
N GLU A 129 -5.62 9.82 -11.61
CA GLU A 129 -6.06 11.09 -11.01
C GLU A 129 -5.21 12.31 -11.40
N ALA A 130 -4.14 12.13 -12.20
CA ALA A 130 -3.29 13.20 -12.74
C ALA A 130 -3.94 13.88 -13.94
#